data_AF-A0A7U5CUN8-F1
#
_entry.id   AF-A0A7U5CUN8-F1
#
_cell.length_a   1.000
_cell.length_b   1.000
_cell.length_c   1.000
_cell.angle_alpha   90.00
_cell.angle_beta   90.00
_cell.angle_gamma   90.00
#
_symmetry.space_group_name_H-M   'P 1'
#
loop_
_entity.id
_entity.type
_entity.pdbx_description
1 polymer ?
#
loop_
_entity_poly.entity_id
_entity_poly.type
_entity_poly.pdbx_seq_one_letter_code
_entity_poly.pdbx_strand_id
1 'polypeptide(L)'
;MIAATLLALLAVPQDAPPEAPPGEEIVVSGRLLALKVSLKTNRKGRATACAIDRTSGDSAFDRTACTTTVQCFNQRPREQAAVSACVQDRMLAYARGGTTGPARKEPE
;
A
#
# COMPACT_ATOMS: atom_id res chain seq x y z
N MET A 1 14.94 -16.62 -70.23
CA MET A 1 14.35 -15.27 -70.06
C MET A 1 13.14 -15.41 -69.15
N ILE A 2 13.13 -14.61 -68.09
CA ILE A 2 12.30 -14.76 -66.88
C ILE A 2 10.95 -14.06 -67.12
N ALA A 3 9.83 -14.75 -66.93
CA ALA A 3 8.50 -14.11 -66.85
C ALA A 3 8.06 -14.11 -65.39
N ALA A 4 8.21 -12.95 -64.78
CA ALA A 4 7.96 -12.70 -63.36
C ALA A 4 6.48 -12.55 -63.05
N THR A 5 6.14 -13.09 -61.89
CA THR A 5 4.83 -13.27 -61.29
C THR A 5 4.38 -12.09 -60.44
N LEU A 6 3.06 -12.09 -60.19
CA LEU A 6 2.35 -11.70 -58.96
C LEU A 6 1.78 -10.28 -58.82
N LEU A 7 0.44 -10.27 -58.78
CA LEU A 7 -0.49 -9.30 -58.20
C LEU A 7 0.00 -8.74 -56.84
N ALA A 8 0.05 -7.42 -56.72
CA ALA A 8 0.19 -6.72 -55.44
C ALA A 8 -1.19 -6.25 -54.94
N LEU A 9 -1.59 -6.76 -53.77
CA LEU A 9 -2.77 -6.38 -53.02
C LEU A 9 -2.61 -4.96 -52.43
N LEU A 10 -3.71 -4.21 -52.45
CA LEU A 10 -3.90 -2.91 -51.81
C LEU A 10 -3.76 -3.01 -50.29
N ALA A 11 -2.90 -2.17 -49.70
CA ALA A 11 -2.85 -1.94 -48.25
C ALA A 11 -3.37 -0.52 -47.95
N VAL A 12 -4.52 -0.46 -47.27
CA VAL A 12 -5.09 0.77 -46.70
C VAL A 12 -4.25 1.17 -45.49
N PRO A 13 -3.80 2.44 -45.34
CA PRO A 13 -3.13 2.87 -44.12
C PRO A 13 -4.14 2.84 -42.97
N GLN A 14 -3.90 1.98 -41.98
CA GLN A 14 -4.62 2.03 -40.72
C GLN A 14 -4.02 3.15 -39.88
N ASP A 15 -4.81 4.18 -39.61
CA ASP A 15 -4.51 5.22 -38.63
C ASP A 15 -4.39 4.54 -37.25
N ALA A 16 -3.15 4.38 -36.78
CA ALA A 16 -2.86 3.77 -35.48
C ALA A 16 -3.25 4.77 -34.37
N PRO A 17 -3.98 4.34 -33.32
CA PRO A 17 -4.29 5.22 -32.20
C PRO A 17 -2.99 5.68 -31.52
N PRO A 18 -2.92 6.94 -31.05
CA PRO A 18 -1.71 7.49 -30.46
C PRO A 18 -1.29 6.69 -29.22
N GLU A 19 -0.05 6.24 -29.23
CA GLU A 19 0.62 5.55 -28.12
C GLU A 19 0.66 6.50 -26.92
N ALA A 20 -0.17 6.23 -25.91
CA ALA A 20 -0.04 6.89 -24.63
C ALA A 20 1.37 6.58 -24.08
N PRO A 21 2.12 7.58 -23.57
CA PRO A 21 3.40 7.30 -22.94
C PRO A 21 3.16 6.23 -21.87
N PRO A 22 3.98 5.18 -21.80
CA PRO A 22 3.76 4.10 -20.85
C PRO A 22 3.76 4.73 -19.46
N GLY A 23 2.56 4.89 -18.90
CA GLY A 23 2.38 5.28 -17.51
C GLY A 23 3.02 4.17 -16.71
N GLU A 24 4.12 4.50 -16.02
CA GLU A 24 4.82 3.56 -15.15
C GLU A 24 3.82 3.00 -14.15
N GLU A 25 3.35 1.77 -14.40
CA GLU A 25 2.68 0.98 -13.38
C GLU A 25 3.76 0.53 -12.41
N ILE A 26 4.06 1.38 -11.42
CA ILE A 26 5.00 1.05 -10.36
C ILE A 26 4.32 0.04 -9.42
N VAL A 27 4.45 -1.24 -9.73
CA VAL A 27 4.03 -2.33 -8.84
C VAL A 27 5.10 -2.50 -7.76
N VAL A 28 4.94 -1.80 -6.63
CA VAL A 28 5.83 -2.00 -5.46
C VAL A 28 5.46 -3.31 -4.77
N SER A 29 6.13 -4.40 -5.15
CA SER A 29 6.08 -5.68 -4.44
C SER A 29 7.03 -5.67 -3.24
N GLY A 30 6.65 -4.98 -2.17
CA GLY A 30 7.38 -5.02 -0.90
C GLY A 30 7.08 -6.30 -0.13
N ARG A 31 8.11 -7.09 0.22
CA ARG A 31 7.98 -8.09 1.29
C ARG A 31 7.84 -7.31 2.60
N LEU A 32 6.62 -6.95 2.99
CA LEU A 32 6.35 -6.50 4.36
C LEU A 32 6.74 -7.65 5.30
N LEU A 33 7.89 -7.54 5.95
CA LEU A 33 8.09 -8.29 7.19
C LEU A 33 6.90 -7.91 8.09
N ALA A 34 6.13 -8.91 8.51
CA ALA A 34 4.91 -8.66 9.28
C ALA A 34 5.25 -7.88 10.55
N LEU A 35 4.87 -6.61 10.61
CA LEU A 35 4.87 -5.83 11.85
C LEU A 35 4.13 -6.64 12.91
N LYS A 36 4.74 -6.82 14.09
CA LYS A 36 4.11 -7.46 15.23
C LYS A 36 4.07 -6.49 16.39
N VAL A 37 2.89 -6.31 16.96
CA VAL A 37 2.67 -5.45 18.12
C VAL A 37 1.95 -6.21 19.22
N SER A 38 2.24 -5.82 20.46
CA SER A 38 1.55 -6.29 21.66
C SER A 38 0.89 -5.10 22.37
N LEU A 39 -0.28 -5.33 22.97
CA LEU A 39 -1.01 -4.31 23.71
C LEU A 39 -0.90 -4.55 25.21
N LYS A 40 -0.58 -3.50 25.97
CA LYS A 40 -0.77 -3.49 27.42
C LYS A 40 -2.19 -3.04 27.72
N THR A 41 -2.93 -3.80 28.52
CA THR A 41 -4.28 -3.45 28.94
C THR A 41 -4.34 -3.12 30.44
N ASN A 42 -5.31 -2.29 30.83
CA ASN A 42 -5.63 -2.05 32.23
C ASN A 42 -6.68 -3.05 32.76
N ARG A 43 -7.00 -2.97 34.06
CA ARG A 43 -8.01 -3.84 34.70
C ARG A 43 -9.42 -3.74 34.09
N LYS A 44 -9.74 -2.64 33.39
CA LYS A 44 -11.01 -2.48 32.67
C LYS A 44 -10.95 -3.09 31.26
N GLY A 45 -9.84 -3.71 30.87
CA GLY A 45 -9.59 -4.28 29.55
C GLY A 45 -9.35 -3.24 28.45
N ARG A 46 -9.03 -1.98 28.79
CA ARG A 46 -8.68 -0.95 27.81
C ARG A 46 -7.19 -1.02 27.51
N ALA A 47 -6.79 -0.98 26.25
CA ALA A 47 -5.40 -0.83 25.86
C ALA A 47 -4.88 0.56 26.28
N THR A 48 -3.77 0.57 27.03
CA THR A 48 -3.11 1.78 27.55
C THR A 48 -1.75 2.02 26.92
N ALA A 49 -1.13 0.99 26.35
CA ALA A 49 0.11 1.12 25.61
C ALA A 49 0.18 0.04 24.52
N CYS A 50 1.03 0.28 23.53
CA CYS A 50 1.40 -0.68 22.51
C CYS A 50 2.93 -0.77 22.47
N ALA A 51 3.46 -1.99 22.32
CA ALA A 51 4.87 -2.28 22.14
C ALA A 51 5.08 -2.96 20.80
N ILE A 52 6.21 -2.64 20.15
CA ILE A 52 6.60 -3.23 18.88
C ILE A 52 7.46 -4.45 19.18
N ASP A 53 6.93 -5.64 18.90
CA ASP A 53 7.64 -6.91 19.07
C ASP A 53 8.51 -7.24 17.83
N ARG A 54 8.08 -6.77 16.65
CA ARG A 54 8.82 -6.87 15.39
C ARG A 54 8.51 -5.64 14.53
N THR A 55 9.54 -4.92 14.12
CA THR A 55 9.46 -3.73 13.27
C THR A 55 9.19 -4.09 11.80
N SER A 56 8.49 -3.22 11.06
CA SER A 56 8.41 -3.28 9.61
C SER A 56 9.68 -2.76 8.90
N GLY A 57 10.55 -2.04 9.63
CA GLY A 57 11.67 -1.28 9.09
C GLY A 57 11.37 0.21 8.87
N ASP A 58 10.10 0.62 8.90
CA ASP A 58 9.68 2.03 8.84
C ASP A 58 9.12 2.47 10.20
N SER A 59 9.85 3.37 10.88
CA SER A 59 9.47 3.85 12.22
C SER A 59 8.17 4.68 12.25
N ALA A 60 7.82 5.37 11.16
CA ALA A 60 6.62 6.17 11.07
C ALA A 60 5.40 5.28 10.82
N PHE A 61 5.53 4.30 9.92
CA PHE A 61 4.54 3.26 9.70
C PHE A 61 4.28 2.45 10.98
N ASP A 62 5.35 1.99 11.63
CA ASP A 62 5.32 1.24 12.88
C ASP A 62 4.57 1.98 14.00
N ARG A 63 4.89 3.26 14.21
CA ARG A 63 4.23 4.10 15.23
C ARG A 63 2.75 4.31 14.90
N THR A 64 2.44 4.50 13.62
CA THR A 64 1.08 4.71 13.15
C THR A 64 0.24 3.45 13.33
N ALA A 65 0.76 2.29 12.95
CA ALA A 65 0.11 1.00 13.14
C ALA A 65 -0.10 0.66 14.62
N CYS A 66 0.90 0.92 15.46
CA CYS A 66 0.84 0.71 16.90
C CYS A 66 -0.27 1.58 17.54
N THR A 67 -0.31 2.87 17.20
CA THR A 67 -1.36 3.80 17.65
C THR A 67 -2.74 3.37 17.15
N THR A 68 -2.84 2.98 15.88
CA THR A 68 -4.08 2.52 15.26
C THR A 68 -4.62 1.26 15.93
N THR A 69 -3.74 0.31 16.26
CA THR A 69 -4.11 -0.93 16.97
C THR A 69 -4.70 -0.63 18.34
N VAL A 70 -4.12 0.31 19.11
CA VAL A 70 -4.69 0.75 20.40
C VAL A 70 -6.08 1.34 20.21
N GLN A 71 -6.28 2.20 19.21
CA GLN A 71 -7.57 2.84 18.95
C GLN A 71 -8.64 1.82 18.55
N CYS A 72 -8.32 0.92 17.61
CA CYS A 72 -9.25 -0.13 17.15
C CYS A 72 -9.61 -1.11 18.27
N PHE A 73 -8.63 -1.53 19.07
CA PHE A 73 -8.90 -2.39 20.23
C PHE A 73 -9.82 -1.70 21.26
N ASN A 74 -9.62 -0.40 21.49
CA ASN A 74 -10.41 0.36 22.46
C ASN A 74 -11.85 0.68 22.02
N GLN A 75 -12.21 0.40 20.77
CA GLN A 75 -13.62 0.39 20.32
C GLN A 75 -14.41 -0.81 20.86
N ARG A 76 -13.74 -1.75 21.55
CA ARG A 76 -14.35 -2.95 22.16
C ARG A 76 -15.13 -3.82 21.17
N PRO A 77 -14.57 -4.18 20.01
CA PRO A 77 -15.18 -5.20 19.18
C PRO A 77 -15.25 -6.52 19.96
N ARG A 78 -16.27 -7.33 19.65
CA ARG A 78 -16.47 -8.64 20.31
C ARG A 78 -15.45 -9.68 19.89
N GLU A 79 -14.83 -9.50 18.73
CA GLU A 79 -13.97 -10.50 18.08
C GLU A 79 -12.64 -9.88 17.64
N GLN A 80 -11.59 -10.69 17.69
CA GLN A 80 -10.26 -10.29 17.23
C GLN A 80 -10.26 -9.91 15.74
N ALA A 81 -11.03 -10.63 14.91
CA ALA A 81 -11.14 -10.35 13.47
C ALA A 81 -11.61 -8.91 13.20
N ALA A 82 -12.52 -8.38 14.02
CA ALA A 82 -12.99 -7.00 13.90
C ALA A 82 -11.93 -5.97 14.32
N VAL A 83 -11.04 -6.29 15.26
CA VAL A 83 -9.85 -5.45 15.54
C VAL A 83 -8.95 -5.43 14.31
N SER A 84 -8.65 -6.59 13.74
CA SER A 84 -7.77 -6.73 12.58
C SER A 84 -8.31 -5.98 11.36
N ALA A 85 -9.61 -6.09 11.07
CA ALA A 85 -10.24 -5.37 9.97
C ALA A 85 -10.14 -3.85 10.16
N CYS A 86 -10.47 -3.34 11.36
CA CYS A 86 -10.32 -1.91 11.67
C CYS A 86 -8.89 -1.40 11.48
N VAL A 87 -7.89 -2.19 11.90
CA VAL A 87 -6.48 -1.84 11.72
C VAL A 87 -6.10 -1.84 10.24
N GLN A 88 -6.50 -2.88 9.51
CA GLN A 88 -6.22 -3.03 8.09
C GLN A 88 -6.80 -1.86 7.27
N ASP A 89 -8.08 -1.54 7.48
CA ASP A 89 -8.75 -0.44 6.75
C ASP A 89 -8.04 0.91 6.96
N ARG A 90 -7.67 1.21 8.21
CA ARG A 90 -6.99 2.46 8.55
C ARG A 90 -5.56 2.51 8.03
N MET A 91 -4.83 1.40 8.07
CA MET A 91 -3.45 1.35 7.55
C MET A 91 -3.41 1.38 6.02
N LEU A 92 -4.41 0.80 5.34
CA LEU A 92 -4.58 0.95 3.90
C LEU A 92 -4.89 2.41 3.53
N ALA A 93 -5.75 3.08 4.30
CA ALA A 93 -6.01 4.51 4.10
C ALA A 93 -4.74 5.35 4.31
N TYR A 94 -3.96 5.07 5.35
CA TYR A 94 -2.67 5.71 5.60
C TYR A 94 -1.69 5.52 4.43
N ALA A 95 -1.53 4.28 3.94
CA ALA A 95 -0.63 3.98 2.83
C ALA A 95 -1.03 4.69 1.54
N ARG A 96 -2.34 4.79 1.26
CA ARG A 96 -2.87 5.49 0.08
C ARG A 96 -2.75 7.01 0.18
N GLY A 97 -2.86 7.57 1.39
CA GLY A 97 -2.66 9.00 1.65
C GLY A 97 -1.19 9.42 1.73
N GLY A 98 -0.26 8.47 1.77
CA GLY A 98 1.19 8.72 1.92
C GLY A 98 1.95 8.99 0.62
N THR A 99 1.30 8.99 -0.55
CA THR A 99 1.96 9.23 -1.86
C THR A 99 2.31 10.70 -2.13
N THR A 100 1.98 11.61 -1.20
CA THR A 100 2.43 13.01 -1.19
C THR A 100 2.97 13.40 0.19
N GLY A 101 4.15 12.88 0.54
CA GLY A 101 4.92 13.44 1.65
C GLY A 101 5.64 14.72 1.19
N PRO A 102 5.46 15.90 1.83
CA PRO A 102 6.33 17.04 1.57
C PRO A 102 7.75 16.70 2.01
N ALA A 103 8.74 17.13 1.20
CA ALA A 103 10.15 17.09 1.55
C ALA A 103 10.33 17.57 3.00
N ARG A 104 10.86 16.70 3.87
CA ARG A 104 11.31 17.14 5.20
C ARG A 104 12.35 18.23 4.96
N LYS A 105 12.06 19.47 5.35
CA LYS A 105 13.14 20.44 5.56
C LYS A 105 14.04 19.88 6.67
N GLU A 106 15.31 19.71 6.35
CA GLU A 106 16.35 19.53 7.36
C GLU A 106 16.30 20.71 8.34
N PRO A 107 16.45 20.47 9.65
CA PRO A 107 16.64 21.55 10.61
C PRO A 107 18.04 22.16 10.37
N GLU A 108 18.09 23.49 10.48
CA GLU A 108 19.25 24.38 10.27
C GLU A 108 20.55 23.94 10.97
#